data_AF-A0A947BSF0-F1
#
_entry.id   AF-A0A947BSF0-F1
#
_cell.length_a   1.000
_cell.length_b   1.000
_cell.length_c   1.000
_cell.angle_alpha   90.00
_cell.angle_beta   90.00
_cell.angle_gamma   90.00
#
_symmetry.space_group_name_H-M   'P 1'
#
loop_
_entity.id
_entity.type
_entity.pdbx_description
1 polymer ?
#
loop_
_entity_poly.entity_id
_entity_poly.type
_entity_poly.pdbx_seq_one_letter_code
_entity_poly.pdbx_strand_id
1 'polypeptide(L)'
;QLPRLVILTSEADYATKYAFPAGRFFSTLFESHITLDRHYCTKPGKQGVQAMQISESAADKNTVGHFEPYLSHRLDPAVSLKQRKADFQIKQLQTEWAEHTNDVPLDFPGSQLKSLNRTNPLNPYLNIQVDKELISDHNDIWQEQIVAFIRDLILISTTPVNN
;
A
#
# COMPACT_ATOMS: atom_id res chain seq x y z
N GLN A 1 -7.78 11.75 -7.51
CA GLN A 1 -6.46 11.58 -8.18
C GLN A 1 -6.30 10.10 -8.51
N LEU A 2 -5.52 9.75 -9.54
CA LEU A 2 -5.27 8.35 -9.91
C LEU A 2 -3.98 7.83 -9.26
N PRO A 3 -3.84 6.51 -9.01
CA PRO A 3 -2.57 5.94 -8.56
C PRO A 3 -1.44 6.25 -9.54
N ARG A 4 -0.28 6.67 -9.01
CA ARG A 4 0.94 6.96 -9.78
C ARG A 4 2.10 6.07 -9.38
N LEU A 5 2.21 5.72 -8.10
CA LEU A 5 3.20 4.79 -7.58
C LEU A 5 2.54 3.89 -6.55
N VAL A 6 2.76 2.58 -6.70
CA VAL A 6 2.30 1.56 -5.77
C VAL A 6 3.50 0.70 -5.40
N ILE A 7 3.75 0.57 -4.10
CA ILE A 7 4.76 -0.32 -3.54
C ILE A 7 4.00 -1.42 -2.81
N LEU A 8 4.24 -2.68 -3.18
CA LEU A 8 3.68 -3.85 -2.53
C LEU A 8 4.79 -4.54 -1.73
N THR A 9 4.52 -4.86 -0.47
CA THR A 9 5.47 -5.61 0.37
C THR A 9 4.72 -6.62 1.21
N SER A 10 5.07 -7.90 1.03
CA SER A 10 4.44 -9.00 1.77
C SER A 10 4.90 -9.03 3.23
N GLU A 11 3.97 -9.33 4.15
CA GLU A 11 4.26 -9.64 5.55
C GLU A 11 5.13 -10.90 5.77
N ALA A 12 5.16 -11.79 4.78
CA ALA A 12 5.84 -13.08 4.83
C ALA A 12 7.15 -13.15 4.04
N ASP A 13 7.45 -12.15 3.20
CA ASP A 13 8.69 -12.14 2.44
C ASP A 13 9.92 -12.10 3.37
N TYR A 14 10.61 -13.24 3.42
CA TYR A 14 11.76 -13.49 4.28
C TYR A 14 12.94 -12.54 3.97
N ALA A 15 13.12 -12.16 2.70
CA ALA A 15 14.21 -11.28 2.31
C ALA A 15 14.02 -9.87 2.86
N THR A 16 12.83 -9.28 2.70
CA THR A 16 12.50 -7.95 3.23
C THR A 16 12.33 -7.92 4.74
N LYS A 17 11.90 -9.03 5.35
CA LYS A 17 11.69 -9.12 6.80
C LYS A 17 12.95 -9.39 7.62
N TYR A 18 13.92 -10.14 7.07
CA TYR A 18 15.10 -10.56 7.84
C TYR A 18 16.43 -10.33 7.13
N ALA A 19 16.55 -10.64 5.83
CA ALA A 19 17.85 -10.54 5.15
C ALA A 19 18.32 -9.09 4.95
N PHE A 20 17.42 -8.21 4.49
CA PHE A 20 17.73 -6.78 4.33
C PHE A 20 17.96 -6.07 5.68
N PRO A 21 17.12 -6.24 6.71
CA PRO A 21 17.38 -5.68 8.03
C PRO A 21 18.66 -6.21 8.69
N ALA A 22 18.98 -7.51 8.56
CA ALA A 22 20.21 -8.07 9.11
C ALA A 22 21.45 -7.50 8.41
N GLY A 23 21.44 -7.41 7.09
CA GLY A 23 22.53 -6.80 6.31
C GLY A 23 22.75 -5.32 6.67
N ARG A 24 21.67 -4.53 6.77
CA ARG A 24 21.73 -3.12 7.18
C ARG A 24 22.15 -2.94 8.64
N PHE A 25 21.73 -3.82 9.54
CA PHE A 25 22.12 -3.74 10.96
C PHE A 25 23.64 -3.80 11.11
N PHE A 26 24.34 -4.68 10.39
CA PHE A 26 25.80 -4.76 10.46
C PHE A 26 26.52 -3.52 9.91
N SER A 27 25.93 -2.80 8.95
CA SER A 27 26.54 -1.60 8.38
C SER A 27 26.32 -0.34 9.21
N THR A 28 25.28 -0.29 10.06
CA THR A 28 24.89 0.92 10.81
C THR A 28 25.28 0.93 12.29
N LEU A 29 26.02 -0.08 12.78
CA LEU A 29 26.40 -0.21 14.21
C LEU A 29 27.19 0.99 14.78
N PHE A 30 27.83 1.81 13.94
CA PHE A 30 28.60 2.98 14.36
C PHE A 30 28.05 4.31 13.81
N GLU A 31 26.83 4.31 13.26
CA GLU A 31 26.18 5.52 12.77
C GLU A 31 25.43 6.24 13.90
N SER A 32 25.52 7.57 13.94
CA SER A 32 24.71 8.39 14.83
C SER A 32 23.32 8.56 14.24
N HIS A 33 22.29 8.17 14.98
CA HIS A 33 20.90 8.30 14.53
C HIS A 33 20.16 9.38 15.32
N ILE A 34 19.32 10.14 14.63
CA ILE A 34 18.41 11.11 15.27
C ILE A 34 16.94 10.68 15.16
N THR A 35 16.11 11.28 16.00
CA THR A 35 14.66 11.27 15.80
C THR A 35 14.30 12.45 14.90
N LEU A 36 13.61 12.15 13.80
CA LEU A 36 13.18 13.11 12.81
C LEU A 36 11.73 13.53 13.09
N ASP A 37 11.49 14.82 13.28
CA ASP A 37 10.15 15.38 13.25
C ASP A 37 9.66 15.46 11.80
N ARG A 38 8.51 14.85 11.54
CA ARG A 38 7.87 14.77 10.23
C ARG A 38 6.37 15.00 10.37
N HIS A 39 5.68 15.03 9.23
CA HIS A 39 4.23 15.15 9.20
C HIS A 39 3.63 14.24 8.14
N TYR A 40 2.40 13.79 8.38
CA TYR A 40 1.53 13.19 7.37
C TYR A 40 0.20 13.96 7.29
N CYS A 41 -0.51 13.81 6.17
CA CYS A 41 -1.73 14.57 5.89
C CYS A 41 -2.92 13.62 5.72
N THR A 42 -3.95 13.76 6.56
CA THR A 42 -5.18 12.94 6.52
C THR A 42 -6.37 13.64 5.84
N LYS A 43 -6.33 14.97 5.76
CA LYS A 43 -7.23 15.79 4.94
C LYS A 43 -6.49 16.98 4.30
N PRO A 44 -7.03 17.58 3.22
CA PRO A 44 -6.45 18.78 2.62
C PRO A 44 -6.35 19.95 3.59
N GLY A 45 -5.32 20.78 3.43
CA GLY A 45 -5.09 21.97 4.25
C GLY A 45 -4.39 21.68 5.58
N LYS A 46 -4.15 22.75 6.37
CA LYS A 46 -3.41 22.68 7.63
C LYS A 46 -4.09 21.81 8.70
N GLN A 47 -5.41 21.66 8.61
CA GLN A 47 -6.23 20.92 9.57
C GLN A 47 -5.99 19.40 9.50
N GLY A 48 -5.43 18.90 8.39
CA GLY A 48 -5.11 17.47 8.22
C GLY A 48 -3.67 17.10 8.52
N VAL A 49 -2.82 18.08 8.84
CA VAL A 49 -1.41 17.85 9.16
C VAL A 49 -1.32 17.22 10.55
N GLN A 50 -0.75 16.03 10.62
CA GLN A 50 -0.47 15.29 11.85
C GLN A 50 1.04 15.23 12.03
N ALA A 51 1.53 15.60 13.22
CA ALA A 51 2.92 15.42 13.57
C ALA A 51 3.23 13.93 13.77
N MET A 52 4.42 13.52 13.35
CA MET A 52 4.94 12.18 13.57
C MET A 52 6.43 12.27 13.87
N GLN A 53 6.90 11.37 14.72
CA GLN A 53 8.32 11.19 14.96
C GLN A 53 8.78 9.89 14.32
N ILE A 54 9.89 9.98 13.59
CA ILE A 54 10.50 8.85 12.90
C ILE A 54 11.88 8.62 13.47
N SER A 55 12.15 7.40 13.92
CA SER A 55 13.51 6.98 14.23
C SER A 55 14.27 6.74 12.93
N GLU A 56 15.35 7.50 12.72
CA GLU A 56 16.24 7.30 11.58
C GLU A 56 16.84 5.89 11.59
N SER A 57 17.25 5.41 12.77
CA SER A 57 17.74 4.03 12.93
C SER A 57 16.72 2.97 12.50
N ALA A 58 15.43 3.20 12.79
CA ALA A 58 14.37 2.30 12.33
C ALA A 58 14.15 2.43 10.81
N ALA A 59 14.24 3.63 10.24
CA ALA A 59 14.15 3.84 8.80
C ALA A 59 15.34 3.18 8.05
N ASP A 60 16.54 3.18 8.63
CA ASP A 60 17.72 2.56 8.02
C ASP A 60 17.66 1.03 8.02
N LYS A 61 17.03 0.45 9.05
CA LYS A 61 16.96 -1.01 9.25
C LYS A 61 15.77 -1.67 8.58
N ASN A 62 14.72 -0.91 8.22
CA ASN A 62 13.51 -1.48 7.62
C ASN A 62 13.40 -1.11 6.14
N THR A 63 12.89 -2.02 5.33
CA THR A 63 12.48 -1.69 3.97
C THR A 63 11.25 -0.78 4.01
N VAL A 64 11.02 0.01 2.96
CA VAL A 64 9.91 0.97 2.90
C VAL A 64 8.53 0.34 3.19
N GLY A 65 8.31 -0.91 2.78
CA GLY A 65 7.06 -1.64 3.03
C GLY A 65 7.00 -2.41 4.35
N HIS A 66 8.05 -2.36 5.18
CA HIS A 66 8.02 -2.80 6.59
C HIS A 66 8.23 -1.64 7.56
N PHE A 67 8.41 -0.42 7.05
CA PHE A 67 8.53 0.77 7.86
C PHE A 67 7.14 1.34 8.15
N GLU A 68 6.56 0.88 9.27
CA GLU A 68 5.20 1.19 9.73
C GLU A 68 4.80 2.67 9.53
N PRO A 69 5.63 3.68 9.89
CA PRO A 69 5.24 5.08 9.75
C PRO A 69 4.90 5.53 8.32
N TYR A 70 5.39 4.82 7.30
CA TYR A 70 5.13 5.12 5.89
C TYR A 70 4.18 4.15 5.20
N LEU A 71 3.64 3.15 5.90
CA LEU A 71 2.55 2.35 5.38
C LEU A 71 1.31 3.22 5.24
N SER A 72 0.68 3.22 4.07
CA SER A 72 -0.56 3.96 3.83
C SER A 72 -1.78 3.04 3.73
N HIS A 73 -1.59 1.82 3.24
CA HIS A 73 -2.68 0.86 3.04
C HIS A 73 -2.27 -0.56 3.43
N ARG A 74 -3.27 -1.42 3.63
CA ARG A 74 -3.12 -2.87 3.70
C ARG A 74 -3.94 -3.53 2.60
N LEU A 75 -3.39 -4.58 1.98
CA LEU A 75 -4.11 -5.43 1.03
C LEU A 75 -4.37 -6.78 1.71
N ASP A 76 -5.65 -7.05 1.99
CA ASP A 76 -6.08 -8.27 2.68
C ASP A 76 -6.85 -9.18 1.72
N PRO A 77 -6.96 -10.49 2.00
CA PRO A 77 -7.92 -11.35 1.34
C PRO A 77 -9.33 -10.77 1.49
N ALA A 78 -10.12 -10.83 0.41
CA ALA A 78 -11.51 -10.44 0.47
C ALA A 78 -12.30 -11.44 1.32
N VAL A 79 -13.17 -10.96 2.21
CA VAL A 79 -14.02 -11.80 3.08
C VAL A 79 -14.99 -12.66 2.26
N SER A 80 -15.37 -12.18 1.08
CA SER A 80 -16.10 -12.96 0.07
C SER A 80 -15.35 -12.90 -1.24
N LEU A 81 -15.23 -14.04 -1.93
CA LEU A 81 -14.73 -14.11 -3.30
C LEU A 81 -15.76 -13.46 -4.23
N LYS A 82 -15.88 -12.13 -4.20
CA LYS A 82 -16.55 -11.38 -5.27
C LYS A 82 -15.75 -11.65 -6.54
N GLN A 83 -16.20 -12.64 -7.30
CA GLN A 83 -15.68 -12.87 -8.63
C GLN A 83 -16.13 -11.72 -9.51
N ARG A 84 -15.23 -11.31 -10.42
CA ARG A 84 -15.57 -10.33 -11.44
C ARG A 84 -16.77 -10.83 -12.22
N LYS A 85 -17.84 -10.02 -12.27
CA LYS A 85 -19.01 -10.34 -13.10
C LYS A 85 -18.62 -10.35 -14.58
N ALA A 86 -19.29 -11.16 -15.38
CA ALA A 86 -19.05 -11.28 -16.81
C ALA A 86 -19.26 -9.97 -17.58
N ASP A 87 -20.09 -9.07 -17.06
CA ASP A 87 -20.45 -7.77 -17.62
C ASP A 87 -19.60 -6.59 -17.07
N PHE A 88 -18.47 -6.89 -16.39
CA PHE A 88 -17.61 -5.89 -15.76
C PHE A 88 -17.28 -4.71 -16.69
N GLN A 89 -17.63 -3.51 -16.23
CA GLN A 89 -17.32 -2.26 -16.91
C GLN A 89 -16.18 -1.57 -16.17
N ILE A 90 -15.08 -1.26 -16.88
CA ILE A 90 -13.95 -0.50 -16.33
C ILE A 90 -14.43 0.83 -15.73
N LYS A 91 -15.44 1.47 -16.36
CA LYS A 91 -16.04 2.72 -15.85
C LYS A 91 -16.58 2.58 -14.42
N GLN A 92 -17.16 1.44 -14.06
CA GLN A 92 -17.65 1.22 -12.70
C GLN A 92 -16.50 1.24 -11.69
N LEU A 93 -15.41 0.52 -11.98
CA LEU A 93 -14.23 0.50 -11.12
C LEU A 93 -13.59 1.91 -11.00
N GLN A 94 -13.60 2.70 -12.08
CA GLN A 94 -13.12 4.08 -12.04
C GLN A 94 -14.02 4.99 -11.18
N THR A 95 -15.34 4.83 -11.25
CA THR A 95 -16.28 5.54 -10.37
C THR A 95 -16.08 5.13 -8.91
N GLU A 96 -15.99 3.83 -8.63
CA GLU A 96 -15.70 3.30 -7.28
C GLU A 96 -14.40 3.88 -6.73
N TRP A 97 -13.34 3.96 -7.56
CA TRP A 97 -12.10 4.63 -7.17
C TRP A 97 -12.31 6.13 -6.93
N ALA A 98 -13.00 6.85 -7.82
CA ALA A 98 -13.18 8.30 -7.71
C ALA A 98 -13.99 8.74 -6.48
N GLU A 99 -14.91 7.89 -6.03
CA GLU A 99 -15.77 8.12 -4.86
C GLU A 99 -15.18 7.54 -3.56
N HIS A 100 -14.06 6.81 -3.65
CA HIS A 100 -13.46 6.11 -2.51
C HIS A 100 -13.01 7.07 -1.39
N THR A 101 -13.34 6.70 -0.15
CA THR A 101 -12.86 7.34 1.07
C THR A 101 -12.02 6.36 1.89
N ASN A 102 -11.28 6.85 2.88
CA ASN A 102 -10.48 5.98 3.75
C ASN A 102 -11.30 5.13 4.73
N ASP A 103 -12.61 5.39 4.86
CA ASP A 103 -13.46 4.78 5.89
C ASP A 103 -13.96 3.38 5.50
N VAL A 104 -13.94 3.07 4.20
CA VAL A 104 -14.42 1.80 3.64
C VAL A 104 -13.33 1.13 2.81
N PRO A 105 -13.20 -0.20 2.81
CA PRO A 105 -12.29 -0.89 1.90
C PRO A 105 -12.73 -0.74 0.45
N LEU A 106 -11.77 -0.75 -0.49
CA LEU A 106 -12.03 -0.93 -1.91
C LEU A 106 -11.86 -2.40 -2.29
N ASP A 107 -12.92 -3.00 -2.82
CA ASP A 107 -12.92 -4.41 -3.20
C ASP A 107 -12.29 -4.61 -4.58
N PHE A 108 -11.45 -5.64 -4.68
CA PHE A 108 -10.91 -6.19 -5.92
C PHE A 108 -11.22 -7.69 -5.97
N PRO A 109 -11.10 -8.35 -7.13
CA PRO A 109 -11.30 -9.79 -7.21
C PRO A 109 -10.35 -10.56 -6.28
N GLY A 110 -10.90 -11.09 -5.17
CA GLY A 110 -10.15 -11.89 -4.19
C GLY A 110 -9.33 -11.10 -3.16
N SER A 111 -9.29 -9.76 -3.24
CA SER A 111 -8.55 -8.92 -2.28
C SER A 111 -9.30 -7.63 -1.97
N GLN A 112 -9.02 -7.02 -0.82
CA GLN A 112 -9.59 -5.74 -0.41
C GLN A 112 -8.47 -4.78 0.01
N LEU A 113 -8.50 -3.57 -0.53
CA LEU A 113 -7.56 -2.51 -0.20
C LEU A 113 -8.14 -1.65 0.94
N LYS A 114 -7.43 -1.59 2.07
CA LYS A 114 -7.83 -0.83 3.26
C LYS A 114 -6.89 0.34 3.50
N SER A 115 -7.43 1.52 3.73
CA SER A 115 -6.63 2.66 4.17
C SER A 115 -6.24 2.51 5.64
N LEU A 116 -5.00 2.88 5.96
CA LEU A 116 -4.53 3.00 7.35
C LEU A 116 -4.79 4.40 7.93
N ASN A 117 -5.58 5.24 7.22
CA ASN A 117 -5.91 6.61 7.63
C ASN A 117 -4.69 7.52 7.83
N ARG A 118 -3.61 7.27 7.09
CA ARG A 118 -2.34 8.02 7.14
C ARG A 118 -2.12 8.94 5.94
N THR A 119 -3.03 8.92 4.98
CA THR A 119 -2.99 9.76 3.79
C THR A 119 -4.38 10.30 3.46
N ASN A 120 -4.48 11.41 2.76
CA ASN A 120 -5.74 11.86 2.15
C ASN A 120 -6.31 10.76 1.23
N PRO A 121 -7.65 10.67 1.11
CA PRO A 121 -8.27 9.82 0.10
C PRO A 121 -7.70 10.11 -1.29
N LEU A 122 -7.55 9.05 -2.09
CA LEU A 122 -7.04 9.10 -3.46
C LEU A 122 -5.60 9.61 -3.56
N ASN A 123 -4.76 9.47 -2.53
CA ASN A 123 -3.34 9.79 -2.63
C ASN A 123 -2.71 9.01 -3.81
N PRO A 124 -2.00 9.66 -4.74
CA PRO A 124 -1.36 8.98 -5.87
C PRO A 124 -0.21 8.04 -5.48
N TYR A 125 0.26 8.10 -4.24
CA TYR A 125 1.33 7.26 -3.70
C TYR A 125 0.77 6.26 -2.67
N LEU A 126 0.88 4.97 -2.97
CA LEU A 126 0.42 3.90 -2.10
C LEU A 126 1.60 3.03 -1.69
N ASN A 127 1.86 2.95 -0.39
CA ASN A 127 2.79 2.00 0.19
C ASN A 127 1.96 0.96 0.95
N ILE A 128 1.86 -0.22 0.38
CA ILE A 128 0.86 -1.23 0.71
C ILE A 128 1.55 -2.43 1.32
N GLN A 129 1.20 -2.73 2.57
CA GLN A 129 1.55 -4.00 3.18
C GLN A 129 0.55 -5.06 2.71
N VAL A 130 1.04 -6.17 2.19
CA VAL A 130 0.23 -7.26 1.64
C VAL A 130 0.19 -8.40 2.63
N ASP A 131 -1.02 -8.86 2.96
CA ASP A 131 -1.23 -9.99 3.84
C ASP A 131 -0.54 -11.26 3.31
N LYS A 132 0.06 -12.02 4.22
CA LYS A 132 0.77 -13.28 3.90
C LYS A 132 -0.10 -14.33 3.21
N GLU A 133 -1.42 -14.27 3.35
CA GLU A 133 -2.34 -15.18 2.67
C GLU A 133 -2.44 -14.88 1.16
N LEU A 134 -2.12 -13.65 0.74
CA LEU A 134 -2.09 -13.27 -0.67
C LEU A 134 -0.70 -13.43 -1.31
N ILE A 135 0.35 -13.19 -0.53
CA ILE A 135 1.75 -13.41 -0.94
C ILE A 135 2.47 -14.09 0.22
N SER A 136 2.51 -15.42 0.23
CA SER A 136 3.17 -16.19 1.28
C SER A 136 4.69 -16.22 1.14
N ASP A 137 5.21 -16.02 -0.07
CA ASP A 137 6.63 -15.92 -0.37
C ASP A 137 6.87 -14.98 -1.58
N HIS A 138 8.10 -14.54 -1.78
CA HIS A 138 8.50 -13.70 -2.92
C HIS A 138 8.18 -14.31 -4.30
N ASN A 139 8.00 -15.63 -4.38
CA ASN A 139 7.60 -16.32 -5.61
C ASN A 139 6.09 -16.26 -5.90
N ASP A 140 5.27 -15.84 -4.91
CA ASP A 140 3.81 -15.87 -4.98
C ASP A 140 3.19 -14.57 -5.52
N ILE A 141 4.00 -13.65 -6.03
CA ILE A 141 3.51 -12.38 -6.61
C ILE A 141 2.58 -12.58 -7.83
N TRP A 142 2.50 -13.79 -8.37
CA TRP A 142 1.69 -14.15 -9.53
C TRP A 142 0.37 -14.85 -9.18
N GLN A 143 0.01 -14.95 -7.90
CA GLN A 143 -1.30 -15.46 -7.49
C GLN A 143 -2.43 -14.63 -8.12
N GLU A 144 -3.55 -15.29 -8.44
CA GLU A 144 -4.63 -14.70 -9.23
C GLU A 144 -5.18 -13.40 -8.63
N GLN A 145 -5.29 -13.33 -7.30
CA GLN A 145 -5.79 -12.17 -6.56
C GLN A 145 -4.84 -10.96 -6.72
N ILE A 146 -3.53 -11.19 -6.64
CA ILE A 146 -2.51 -10.14 -6.81
C ILE A 146 -2.46 -9.67 -8.25
N VAL A 147 -2.48 -10.59 -9.22
CA VAL A 147 -2.52 -10.24 -10.64
C VAL A 147 -3.78 -9.46 -10.97
N ALA A 148 -4.94 -9.86 -10.43
CA ALA A 148 -6.19 -9.12 -10.60
C ALA A 148 -6.10 -7.71 -10.01
N PHE A 149 -5.58 -7.57 -8.80
CA PHE A 149 -5.37 -6.27 -8.16
C PHE A 149 -4.45 -5.35 -8.98
N ILE A 150 -3.30 -5.84 -9.43
CA ILE A 150 -2.35 -5.05 -10.23
C ILE A 150 -2.98 -4.65 -11.57
N ARG A 151 -3.63 -5.59 -12.25
CA ARG A 151 -4.33 -5.32 -13.52
C ARG A 151 -5.37 -4.21 -13.34
N ASP A 152 -6.16 -4.29 -12.27
CA ASP A 152 -7.24 -3.36 -12.01
C ASP A 152 -6.72 -1.96 -11.65
N LEU A 153 -5.64 -1.88 -10.87
CA LEU A 153 -4.93 -0.62 -10.64
C LEU A 153 -4.39 -0.01 -11.93
N ILE A 154 -3.80 -0.81 -12.82
CA ILE A 154 -3.33 -0.33 -14.13
C ILE A 154 -4.53 0.23 -14.91
N LEU A 155 -5.64 -0.50 -14.99
CA LEU A 155 -6.84 -0.06 -15.70
C LEU A 155 -7.39 1.27 -15.15
N ILE A 156 -7.41 1.44 -13.82
CA ILE A 156 -7.78 2.71 -13.18
C ILE A 156 -6.82 3.84 -13.61
N SER A 157 -5.52 3.59 -13.57
CA SER A 157 -4.48 4.60 -13.79
C SER A 157 -4.25 4.99 -15.25
N THR A 158 -4.53 4.10 -16.21
CA THR A 158 -4.16 4.31 -17.62
C THR A 158 -5.34 4.51 -18.56
N THR A 159 -6.56 4.17 -18.16
CA THR A 159 -7.73 4.28 -19.05
C THR A 159 -8.30 5.69 -18.97
N PRO A 160 -8.34 6.45 -20.09
CA PRO A 160 -8.97 7.76 -20.09
C PRO A 160 -10.45 7.65 -19.72
N VAL A 161 -10.94 8.56 -18.88
CA VAL A 161 -12.38 8.70 -18.66
C VAL A 161 -12.93 9.36 -19.92
N ASN A 162 -13.38 8.56 -20.88
CA ASN A 162 -14.11 9.09 -22.03
C ASN A 162 -15.44 9.64 -21.52
N ASN A 163 -15.53 10.97 -21.47
CA ASN A 163 -16.75 11.75 -21.27
C ASN A 163 -17.76 11.44 -22.36
#